data_AF-A0A1M6UEZ7-F1
#
_entry.id   AF-A0A1M6UEZ7-F1
#
_cell.length_a   1.000
_cell.length_b   1.000
_cell.length_c   1.000
_cell.angle_alpha   90.00
_cell.angle_beta   90.00
_cell.angle_gamma   90.00
#
_symmetry.space_group_name_H-M   'P 1'
#
loop_
_entity.id
_entity.type
_entity.pdbx_description
1 polymer ?
#
loop_
_entity_poly.entity_id
_entity_poly.type
_entity_poly.pdbx_seq_one_letter_code
_entity_poly.pdbx_strand_id
1 'polypeptide(L)'
;MATIGFDEQIEMIVKQLTEKINMAISFALDETKTFEQAESIFKEAITVLEYYQCGDTAAEQLMNFSKVAYFRKECRKALLFASDAVEKCISDDMRNKALDNVHSMAFKLLEFILVNENDKMKVTFEDVQGFIMPQDYCLALQKAYEATDRIKTKDDQTFLTSVLTKLSLEVLKQGLRREKNGDYADALMLLKAVLPFLNSKRAEIVSKEIEKMENMDHEN
;
A
#
# COMPACT_ATOMS: atom_id res chain seq x y z
N MET A 1 4.43 43.20 -28.95
CA MET A 1 4.15 42.19 -27.91
C MET A 1 4.84 40.91 -28.36
N ALA A 2 5.84 40.43 -27.61
CA ALA A 2 6.49 39.16 -27.93
C ALA A 2 5.52 38.02 -27.58
N THR A 3 5.16 37.22 -28.56
CA THR A 3 4.45 35.96 -28.37
C THR A 3 5.38 35.00 -27.66
N ILE A 4 5.13 34.79 -26.37
CA ILE A 4 5.74 33.71 -25.56
C ILE A 4 5.45 32.40 -26.29
N GLY A 5 6.49 31.58 -26.50
CA GLY A 5 6.34 30.27 -27.16
C GLY A 5 5.39 29.38 -26.36
N PHE A 6 4.70 28.45 -27.02
CA PHE A 6 3.77 27.53 -26.35
C PHE A 6 4.43 26.78 -25.18
N ASP A 7 5.70 26.40 -25.33
CA ASP A 7 6.48 25.73 -24.29
C ASP A 7 6.75 26.64 -23.07
N GLU A 8 7.07 27.91 -23.29
CA GLU A 8 7.26 28.90 -22.21
C GLU A 8 5.93 29.19 -21.47
N GLN A 9 4.78 29.10 -22.15
CA GLN A 9 3.47 29.21 -21.51
C GLN A 9 3.17 28.00 -20.62
N ILE A 10 3.53 26.79 -21.08
CA ILE A 10 3.39 25.57 -20.27
C ILE A 10 4.27 25.66 -19.02
N GLU A 11 5.54 26.10 -19.16
CA GLU A 11 6.43 26.27 -18.00
C GLU A 11 5.87 27.25 -16.96
N MET A 12 5.33 28.39 -17.40
CA MET A 12 4.69 29.35 -16.48
C MET A 12 3.47 28.75 -15.77
N ILE A 13 2.64 27.99 -16.49
CA ILE A 13 1.46 27.32 -15.93
C ILE A 13 1.90 26.27 -14.89
N VAL A 14 2.87 25.43 -15.23
CA VAL A 14 3.41 24.43 -14.30
C VAL A 14 3.90 25.08 -13.02
N LYS A 15 4.63 26.21 -13.11
CA LYS A 15 5.11 26.95 -11.93
C LYS A 15 3.97 27.46 -11.05
N GLN A 16 2.92 28.05 -11.64
CA GLN A 16 1.75 28.51 -10.88
C GLN A 16 1.00 27.34 -10.21
N LEU A 17 0.94 26.19 -10.88
CA LEU A 17 0.30 24.99 -10.33
C LEU A 17 1.12 24.41 -9.17
N THR A 18 2.45 24.44 -9.23
CA THR A 18 3.31 24.05 -8.10
C THR A 18 3.02 24.89 -6.86
N GLU A 19 2.82 26.20 -7.00
CA GLU A 19 2.44 27.07 -5.87
C GLU A 19 1.07 26.69 -5.27
N LYS A 20 0.07 26.40 -6.12
CA LYS A 20 -1.24 25.91 -5.66
C LYS A 20 -1.14 24.57 -4.94
N ILE A 21 -0.29 23.66 -5.42
CA ILE A 21 -0.08 22.35 -4.79
C ILE A 21 0.61 22.50 -3.43
N ASN A 22 1.61 23.37 -3.34
CA ASN A 22 2.25 23.70 -2.07
C ASN A 22 1.26 24.34 -1.08
N MET A 23 0.33 25.17 -1.56
CA MET A 23 -0.76 25.69 -0.74
C MET A 23 -1.68 24.56 -0.25
N ALA A 24 -2.08 23.63 -1.11
CA ALA A 24 -2.88 22.47 -0.71
C ALA A 24 -2.16 21.62 0.35
N ILE A 25 -0.86 21.35 0.17
CA ILE A 25 -0.05 20.63 1.16
C ILE A 25 -0.01 21.40 2.49
N SER A 26 0.20 22.71 2.45
CA SER A 26 0.24 23.55 3.64
C SER A 26 -1.11 23.53 4.40
N PHE A 27 -2.23 23.58 3.66
CA PHE A 27 -3.57 23.44 4.23
C PHE A 27 -3.80 22.06 4.83
N ALA A 28 -3.34 21.00 4.17
CA ALA A 28 -3.48 19.64 4.69
C ALA A 28 -2.67 19.42 5.97
N LEU A 29 -1.54 20.11 6.14
CA LEU A 29 -0.70 20.06 7.35
C LEU A 29 -1.25 20.91 8.50
N ASP A 30 -2.13 21.87 8.22
CA ASP A 30 -2.83 22.65 9.25
C ASP A 30 -3.97 21.81 9.85
N GLU A 31 -3.79 21.36 11.10
CA GLU A 31 -4.78 20.51 11.78
C GLU A 31 -6.12 21.21 12.02
N THR A 32 -6.17 22.55 11.96
CA THR A 32 -7.40 23.33 12.10
C THR A 32 -8.25 23.33 10.83
N LYS A 33 -7.69 22.88 9.70
CA LYS A 33 -8.38 22.79 8.41
C LYS A 33 -8.84 21.36 8.14
N THR A 34 -9.94 21.23 7.40
CA THR A 34 -10.39 19.93 6.94
C THR A 34 -9.50 19.45 5.80
N PHE A 35 -9.23 18.15 5.76
CA PHE A 35 -8.47 17.56 4.66
C PHE A 35 -9.18 17.76 3.31
N GLU A 36 -10.52 17.79 3.31
CA GLU A 36 -11.35 18.02 2.12
C GLU A 36 -11.05 19.36 1.41
N GLN A 37 -10.76 20.42 2.17
CA GLN A 37 -10.39 21.72 1.59
C GLN A 37 -9.06 21.64 0.85
N ALA A 38 -8.05 21.01 1.47
CA ALA A 38 -6.76 20.78 0.83
C ALA A 38 -6.88 19.89 -0.41
N GLU A 39 -7.68 18.83 -0.32
CA GLU A 39 -7.94 17.92 -1.43
C GLU A 39 -8.60 18.62 -2.63
N SER A 40 -9.54 19.52 -2.40
CA SER A 40 -10.19 20.27 -3.49
C SER A 40 -9.19 21.12 -4.26
N ILE A 41 -8.36 21.89 -3.55
CA ILE A 41 -7.32 22.75 -4.17
C ILE A 41 -6.32 21.88 -4.94
N PHE A 42 -5.94 20.75 -4.36
CA PHE A 42 -5.02 19.81 -4.99
C PHE A 42 -5.59 19.22 -6.29
N LYS A 43 -6.84 18.75 -6.27
CA LYS A 43 -7.50 18.16 -7.44
C LYS A 43 -7.67 19.14 -8.60
N GLU A 44 -7.94 20.41 -8.31
CA GLU A 44 -7.95 21.46 -9.34
C GLU A 44 -6.60 21.56 -10.03
N ALA A 45 -5.50 21.56 -9.26
CA ALA A 45 -4.17 21.66 -9.84
C ALA A 45 -3.79 20.44 -10.68
N ILE A 46 -4.13 19.23 -10.22
CA ILE A 46 -3.91 17.98 -10.97
C ILE A 46 -4.70 17.98 -12.28
N THR A 47 -5.98 18.41 -12.25
CA THR A 47 -6.81 18.48 -13.47
C THR A 47 -6.18 19.36 -14.55
N VAL A 48 -5.56 20.48 -14.15
CA VAL A 48 -4.87 21.36 -15.11
C VAL A 48 -3.59 20.69 -15.65
N LEU A 49 -2.79 20.05 -14.80
CA LEU A 49 -1.61 19.30 -15.26
C LEU A 49 -1.98 18.22 -16.29
N GLU A 50 -3.09 17.52 -16.06
CA GLU A 50 -3.62 16.51 -16.98
C GLU A 50 -4.07 17.12 -18.31
N TYR A 51 -4.76 18.27 -18.27
CA TYR A 51 -5.19 18.98 -19.49
C TYR A 51 -3.99 19.36 -20.38
N TYR A 52 -2.88 19.75 -19.78
CA TYR A 52 -1.63 20.08 -20.49
C TYR A 52 -0.71 18.87 -20.72
N GLN A 53 -1.17 17.64 -20.48
CA GLN A 53 -0.43 16.39 -20.69
C GLN A 53 0.87 16.29 -19.87
N CYS A 54 0.94 16.97 -18.72
CA CYS A 54 2.08 16.92 -17.79
C CYS A 54 1.97 15.71 -16.83
N GLY A 55 1.80 14.50 -17.39
CA GLY A 55 1.48 13.29 -16.63
C GLY A 55 2.50 12.92 -15.55
N ASP A 56 3.80 12.94 -15.87
CA ASP A 56 4.86 12.63 -14.89
C ASP A 56 4.92 13.65 -13.75
N THR A 57 4.69 14.94 -14.05
CA THR A 57 4.57 15.96 -13.01
C THR A 57 3.33 15.70 -12.14
N ALA A 58 2.18 15.39 -12.73
CA ALA A 58 0.98 15.04 -11.98
C ALA A 58 1.22 13.82 -11.08
N ALA A 59 1.87 12.78 -11.59
CA ALA A 59 2.24 11.58 -10.84
C ALA A 59 3.13 11.91 -9.63
N GLU A 60 4.16 12.74 -9.81
CA GLU A 60 5.02 13.18 -8.70
C GLU A 60 4.23 13.90 -7.61
N GLN A 61 3.32 14.80 -7.99
CA GLN A 61 2.51 15.54 -7.03
C GLN A 61 1.50 14.62 -6.32
N LEU A 62 0.91 13.65 -7.01
CA LEU A 62 0.02 12.63 -6.44
C LEU A 62 0.77 11.76 -5.41
N MET A 63 2.01 11.34 -5.70
CA MET A 63 2.85 10.61 -4.74
C MET A 63 3.16 11.44 -3.48
N ASN A 64 3.39 12.75 -3.63
CA ASN A 64 3.65 13.62 -2.49
C ASN A 64 2.38 13.84 -1.65
N PHE A 65 1.24 14.06 -2.31
CA PHE A 65 -0.03 14.27 -1.62
C PHE A 65 -0.55 12.98 -0.95
N SER A 66 -0.23 11.80 -1.49
CA SER A 66 -0.56 10.51 -0.85
C SER A 66 0.12 10.36 0.52
N LYS A 67 1.37 10.82 0.65
CA LYS A 67 2.10 10.84 1.94
C LYS A 67 1.43 11.80 2.93
N VAL A 68 0.99 12.97 2.46
CA VAL A 68 0.27 13.94 3.27
C VAL A 68 -1.08 13.38 3.75
N ALA A 69 -1.84 12.74 2.86
CA ALA A 69 -3.08 12.05 3.20
C ALA A 69 -2.85 10.97 4.28
N TYR A 70 -1.77 10.19 4.15
CA TYR A 70 -1.38 9.21 5.15
C TYR A 70 -1.09 9.85 6.51
N PHE A 71 -0.32 10.94 6.57
CA PHE A 71 -0.06 11.67 7.81
C PHE A 71 -1.34 12.21 8.46
N ARG A 72 -2.31 12.63 7.66
CA ARG A 72 -3.64 13.06 8.12
C ARG A 72 -4.59 11.90 8.39
N LYS A 73 -4.10 10.66 8.33
CA LYS A 73 -4.86 9.43 8.66
C LYS A 73 -6.00 9.15 7.69
N GLU A 74 -5.92 9.71 6.50
CA GLU A 74 -6.85 9.52 5.38
C GLU A 74 -6.43 8.30 4.55
N CYS A 75 -6.29 7.14 5.19
CA CYS A 75 -5.62 5.95 4.66
C CYS A 75 -6.09 5.52 3.27
N ARG A 76 -7.41 5.46 3.04
CA ARG A 76 -7.97 5.09 1.73
C ARG A 76 -7.66 6.12 0.65
N LYS A 77 -7.71 7.42 1.00
CA LYS A 77 -7.34 8.49 0.07
C LYS A 77 -5.85 8.45 -0.25
N ALA A 78 -5.01 8.11 0.74
CA ALA A 78 -3.58 7.91 0.52
C ALA A 78 -3.31 6.81 -0.52
N LEU A 79 -3.97 5.65 -0.41
CA LEU A 79 -3.86 4.60 -1.43
C LEU A 79 -4.39 5.03 -2.79
N LEU A 80 -5.51 5.75 -2.82
CA LEU A 80 -6.10 6.27 -4.06
C LEU A 80 -5.11 7.18 -4.79
N PHE A 81 -4.58 8.20 -4.12
CA PHE A 81 -3.59 9.10 -4.73
C PHE A 81 -2.31 8.38 -5.16
N ALA A 82 -1.85 7.38 -4.38
CA ALA A 82 -0.67 6.61 -4.76
C ALA A 82 -0.93 5.72 -6.00
N SER A 83 -2.14 5.17 -6.14
CA SER A 83 -2.55 4.36 -7.29
C SER A 83 -2.76 5.23 -8.53
N ASP A 84 -3.47 6.35 -8.38
CA ASP A 84 -3.68 7.33 -9.45
C ASP A 84 -2.34 7.83 -10.01
N ALA A 85 -1.32 8.01 -9.16
CA ALA A 85 0.02 8.38 -9.61
C ALA A 85 0.58 7.41 -10.67
N VAL A 86 0.39 6.09 -10.49
CA VAL A 86 0.85 5.06 -11.44
C VAL A 86 0.13 5.21 -12.79
N GLU A 87 -1.17 5.52 -12.76
CA GLU A 87 -1.98 5.69 -13.98
C GLU A 87 -1.57 6.93 -14.79
N LYS A 88 -1.09 7.99 -14.13
CA LYS A 88 -0.68 9.24 -14.78
C LYS A 88 0.75 9.21 -15.32
N CYS A 89 1.56 8.20 -14.97
CA CYS A 89 2.94 8.10 -15.44
C CYS A 89 3.01 7.90 -16.96
N ILE A 90 3.82 8.73 -17.61
CA ILE A 90 4.16 8.66 -19.02
C ILE A 90 5.48 7.91 -19.18
N SER A 91 6.48 8.19 -18.35
CA SER A 91 7.78 7.51 -18.40
C SER A 91 7.84 6.27 -17.52
N ASP A 92 8.65 5.29 -17.94
CA ASP A 92 8.89 4.06 -17.16
C ASP A 92 9.61 4.35 -15.84
N ASP A 93 10.53 5.33 -15.81
CA ASP A 93 11.20 5.76 -14.58
C ASP A 93 10.20 6.29 -13.54
N MET A 94 9.28 7.17 -13.97
CA MET A 94 8.24 7.68 -13.06
C MET A 94 7.26 6.58 -12.65
N ARG A 95 6.90 5.68 -13.59
CA ARG A 95 6.02 4.53 -13.30
C ARG A 95 6.60 3.63 -12.22
N ASN A 96 7.88 3.31 -12.29
CA ASN A 96 8.56 2.49 -11.29
C ASN A 96 8.56 3.18 -9.92
N LYS A 97 8.85 4.48 -9.87
CA LYS A 97 8.78 5.26 -8.61
C LYS A 97 7.37 5.28 -8.02
N ALA A 98 6.34 5.41 -8.86
CA ALA A 98 4.95 5.39 -8.43
C ALA A 98 4.52 4.01 -7.92
N LEU A 99 4.96 2.93 -8.58
CA LEU A 99 4.75 1.54 -8.12
C LEU A 99 5.41 1.30 -6.76
N ASP A 100 6.65 1.74 -6.58
CA ASP A 100 7.36 1.65 -5.30
C ASP A 100 6.63 2.46 -4.20
N ASN A 101 6.10 3.63 -4.56
CA ASN A 101 5.35 4.47 -3.63
C ASN A 101 4.02 3.83 -3.18
N VAL A 102 3.23 3.26 -4.11
CA VAL A 102 1.97 2.58 -3.74
C VAL A 102 2.25 1.32 -2.94
N HIS A 103 3.28 0.56 -3.30
CA HIS A 103 3.70 -0.63 -2.56
C HIS A 103 4.14 -0.26 -1.13
N SER A 104 5.01 0.75 -0.97
CA SER A 104 5.44 1.23 0.35
C SER A 104 4.27 1.76 1.19
N MET A 105 3.31 2.45 0.56
CA MET A 105 2.11 2.94 1.23
C MET A 105 1.24 1.79 1.75
N ALA A 106 1.00 0.79 0.90
CA ALA A 106 0.24 -0.40 1.28
C ALA A 106 0.91 -1.14 2.43
N PHE A 107 2.25 -1.26 2.42
CA PHE A 107 2.99 -1.93 3.49
C PHE A 107 2.87 -1.18 4.82
N LYS A 108 2.95 0.16 4.82
CA LYS A 108 2.71 0.97 6.04
C LYS A 108 1.29 0.84 6.55
N LEU A 109 0.31 0.75 5.65
CA LEU A 109 -1.08 0.53 6.04
C LEU A 109 -1.32 -0.87 6.58
N LEU A 110 -0.63 -1.88 6.06
CA LEU A 110 -0.61 -3.23 6.64
C LEU A 110 -0.12 -3.19 8.09
N GLU A 111 1.00 -2.53 8.37
CA GLU A 111 1.47 -2.33 9.75
C GLU A 111 0.40 -1.67 10.61
N PHE A 112 -0.27 -0.65 10.08
CA PHE A 112 -1.34 0.05 10.79
C PHE A 112 -2.55 -0.85 11.09
N ILE A 113 -3.00 -1.68 10.14
CA ILE A 113 -4.10 -2.66 10.31
C ILE A 113 -3.77 -3.64 11.45
N LEU A 114 -2.52 -4.06 11.55
CA LEU A 114 -2.09 -5.02 12.57
C LEU A 114 -2.12 -4.42 13.97
N VAL A 115 -1.66 -3.18 14.11
CA VAL A 115 -1.51 -2.48 15.39
C VAL A 115 -2.81 -1.81 15.87
N ASN A 116 -3.71 -1.44 14.95
CA ASN A 116 -4.93 -0.74 15.31
C ASN A 116 -6.00 -1.72 15.83
N GLU A 117 -6.33 -1.61 17.11
CA GLU A 117 -7.37 -2.45 17.77
C GLU A 117 -8.74 -1.78 17.85
N ASN A 118 -8.85 -0.48 17.50
CA ASN A 118 -10.03 0.32 17.82
C ASN A 118 -10.88 0.75 16.61
N ASP A 119 -10.67 0.20 15.42
CA ASP A 119 -11.42 0.53 14.17
C ASP A 119 -11.53 2.03 13.87
N LYS A 120 -10.70 2.88 14.50
CA LYS A 120 -10.77 4.34 14.35
C LYS A 120 -10.46 4.80 12.93
N MET A 121 -9.84 3.94 12.13
CA MET A 121 -9.63 4.15 10.70
C MET A 121 -10.23 3.00 9.92
N LYS A 122 -11.03 3.35 8.93
CA LYS A 122 -11.69 2.42 8.00
C LYS A 122 -10.68 1.94 6.95
N VAL A 123 -9.68 1.17 7.36
CA VAL A 123 -8.74 0.49 6.44
C VAL A 123 -8.62 -0.98 6.83
N THR A 124 -8.73 -1.88 5.86
CA THR A 124 -8.72 -3.34 6.06
C THR A 124 -7.68 -4.02 5.16
N PHE A 125 -7.43 -5.32 5.38
CA PHE A 125 -6.57 -6.11 4.50
C PHE A 125 -7.02 -6.06 3.03
N GLU A 126 -8.34 -5.98 2.78
CA GLU A 126 -8.89 -5.90 1.43
C GLU A 126 -8.47 -4.63 0.69
N ASP A 127 -8.28 -3.52 1.43
CA ASP A 127 -7.86 -2.24 0.86
C ASP A 127 -6.40 -2.29 0.38
N VAL A 128 -5.53 -3.11 1.01
CA VAL A 128 -4.09 -3.15 0.71
C VAL A 128 -3.64 -4.36 -0.10
N GLN A 129 -4.38 -5.47 -0.08
CA GLN A 129 -3.92 -6.77 -0.63
C GLN A 129 -3.50 -6.73 -2.10
N GLY A 130 -4.07 -5.83 -2.92
CA GLY A 130 -3.73 -5.71 -4.34
C GLY A 130 -2.33 -5.15 -4.60
N PHE A 131 -1.71 -4.56 -3.57
CA PHE A 131 -0.43 -3.86 -3.65
C PHE A 131 0.66 -4.54 -2.80
N ILE A 132 0.33 -5.63 -2.11
CA ILE A 132 1.25 -6.39 -1.26
C ILE A 132 1.64 -7.68 -1.98
N MET A 133 2.94 -7.95 -2.08
CA MET A 133 3.43 -9.18 -2.68
C MET A 133 3.38 -10.33 -1.66
N PRO A 134 3.23 -11.58 -2.11
CA PRO A 134 3.29 -12.76 -1.22
C PRO A 134 4.54 -12.78 -0.31
N GLN A 135 5.69 -12.32 -0.80
CA GLN A 135 6.95 -12.25 -0.05
C GLN A 135 6.85 -11.28 1.14
N ASP A 136 6.07 -10.21 1.02
CA ASP A 136 5.88 -9.23 2.09
C ASP A 136 5.09 -9.81 3.25
N TYR A 137 4.07 -10.62 2.95
CA TYR A 137 3.32 -11.36 3.98
C TYR A 137 4.23 -12.33 4.73
N CYS A 138 5.06 -13.09 4.00
CA CYS A 138 6.05 -13.98 4.60
C CYS A 138 7.04 -13.22 5.49
N LEU A 139 7.58 -12.10 5.00
CA LEU A 139 8.52 -11.25 5.73
C LEU A 139 7.89 -10.64 6.97
N ALA A 140 6.65 -10.14 6.88
CA ALA A 140 5.91 -9.58 8.00
C ALA A 140 5.65 -10.65 9.08
N LEU A 141 5.25 -11.85 8.68
CA LEU A 141 5.01 -12.97 9.58
C LEU A 141 6.31 -13.40 10.30
N GLN A 142 7.41 -13.52 9.55
CA GLN A 142 8.72 -13.86 10.11
C GLN A 142 9.20 -12.79 11.10
N LYS A 143 9.13 -11.50 10.74
CA LYS A 143 9.53 -10.40 11.63
C LYS A 143 8.68 -10.34 12.89
N ALA A 144 7.38 -10.59 12.77
CA ALA A 144 6.49 -10.68 13.94
C ALA A 144 6.88 -11.87 14.83
N TYR A 145 7.31 -12.99 14.26
CA TYR A 145 7.80 -14.11 15.05
C TYR A 145 9.12 -13.80 15.75
N GLU A 146 10.11 -13.25 15.05
CA GLU A 146 11.39 -12.85 15.64
C GLU A 146 11.24 -11.81 16.77
N ALA A 147 10.16 -11.02 16.75
CA ALA A 147 9.87 -10.09 17.82
C ALA A 147 9.51 -10.78 19.16
N THR A 148 9.22 -12.08 19.18
CA THR A 148 8.94 -12.82 20.44
C THR A 148 10.15 -12.83 21.36
N ASP A 149 11.36 -12.78 20.80
CA ASP A 149 12.61 -12.75 21.55
C ASP A 149 12.83 -11.43 22.29
N ARG A 150 11.99 -10.42 22.01
CA ARG A 150 12.06 -9.08 22.59
C ARG A 150 10.97 -8.79 23.62
N ILE A 151 10.10 -9.77 23.92
CA ILE A 151 9.03 -9.63 24.90
C ILE A 151 9.63 -9.35 26.29
N LYS A 152 9.21 -8.25 26.92
CA LYS A 152 9.62 -7.89 28.30
C LYS A 152 8.44 -7.86 29.26
N THR A 153 7.24 -7.61 28.74
CA THR A 153 6.02 -7.44 29.53
C THR A 153 4.91 -8.38 29.06
N LYS A 154 3.88 -8.56 29.90
CA LYS A 154 2.66 -9.27 29.51
C LYS A 154 1.89 -8.55 28.40
N ASP A 155 2.00 -7.23 28.35
CA ASP A 155 1.37 -6.41 27.31
C ASP A 155 2.05 -6.65 25.96
N ASP A 156 3.39 -6.72 25.92
CA ASP A 156 4.15 -7.10 24.72
C ASP A 156 3.73 -8.48 24.21
N GLN A 157 3.59 -9.45 25.13
CA GLN A 157 3.16 -10.81 24.79
C GLN A 157 1.75 -10.82 24.20
N THR A 158 0.82 -10.07 24.81
CA THR A 158 -0.58 -10.01 24.37
C THR A 158 -0.68 -9.34 23.00
N PHE A 159 -0.01 -8.20 22.83
CA PHE A 159 0.07 -7.47 21.57
C PHE A 159 0.66 -8.35 20.46
N LEU A 160 1.81 -8.99 20.71
CA LEU A 160 2.47 -9.78 19.68
C LEU A 160 1.67 -11.02 19.30
N THR A 161 1.02 -11.67 20.27
CA THR A 161 0.12 -12.80 20.01
C THR A 161 -1.06 -12.38 19.12
N SER A 162 -1.62 -11.19 19.37
CA SER A 162 -2.68 -10.59 18.53
C SER A 162 -2.19 -10.37 17.10
N VAL A 163 -1.03 -9.72 16.92
CA VAL A 163 -0.41 -9.47 15.62
C VAL A 163 -0.12 -10.76 14.85
N LEU A 164 0.53 -11.74 15.49
CA LEU A 164 0.83 -13.05 14.88
C LEU A 164 -0.44 -13.80 14.47
N THR A 165 -1.50 -13.71 15.28
CA THR A 165 -2.79 -14.33 14.95
C THR A 165 -3.43 -13.68 13.74
N LYS A 166 -3.47 -12.34 13.66
CA LYS A 166 -3.99 -11.61 12.51
C LYS A 166 -3.19 -11.92 11.24
N LEU A 167 -1.87 -11.83 11.31
CA LEU A 167 -0.97 -12.09 10.18
C LEU A 167 -1.08 -13.53 9.68
N SER A 168 -0.99 -14.53 10.57
CA SER A 168 -1.07 -15.94 10.16
C SER A 168 -2.41 -16.27 9.50
N LEU A 169 -3.52 -15.74 10.01
CA LEU A 169 -4.82 -15.91 9.37
C LEU A 169 -4.87 -15.25 7.98
N GLU A 170 -4.27 -14.08 7.82
CA GLU A 170 -4.23 -13.41 6.53
C GLU A 170 -3.32 -14.13 5.52
N VAL A 171 -2.11 -14.54 5.91
CA VAL A 171 -1.20 -15.31 5.06
C VAL A 171 -1.87 -16.60 4.59
N LEU A 172 -2.59 -17.30 5.47
CA LEU A 172 -3.37 -18.49 5.12
C LEU A 172 -4.46 -18.18 4.08
N LYS A 173 -5.24 -17.10 4.28
CA LYS A 173 -6.30 -16.70 3.33
C LYS A 173 -5.71 -16.36 1.97
N GLN A 174 -4.60 -15.62 1.92
CA GLN A 174 -3.94 -15.25 0.68
C GLN A 174 -3.39 -16.50 -0.03
N GLY A 175 -2.78 -17.44 0.70
CA GLY A 175 -2.32 -18.72 0.14
C GLY A 175 -3.46 -19.50 -0.53
N LEU A 176 -4.58 -19.69 0.16
CA LEU A 176 -5.77 -20.38 -0.38
C LEU A 176 -6.41 -19.63 -1.56
N ARG A 177 -6.34 -18.28 -1.57
CA ARG A 177 -6.85 -17.48 -2.69
C ARG A 177 -5.97 -17.64 -3.93
N ARG A 178 -4.66 -17.64 -3.76
CA ARG A 178 -3.67 -17.86 -4.84
C ARG A 178 -3.83 -19.26 -5.44
N GLU A 179 -3.98 -20.27 -4.59
CA GLU A 179 -4.26 -21.65 -5.02
C GLU A 179 -5.51 -21.71 -5.92
N LYS A 180 -6.62 -21.09 -5.49
CA LYS A 180 -7.86 -21.03 -6.28
C LYS A 180 -7.70 -20.29 -7.60
N ASN A 181 -6.78 -19.34 -7.68
CA ASN A 181 -6.50 -18.58 -8.89
C ASN A 181 -5.52 -19.31 -9.83
N GLY A 182 -4.93 -20.44 -9.41
CA GLY A 182 -3.92 -21.17 -10.16
C GLY A 182 -2.48 -20.65 -9.95
N ASP A 183 -2.27 -19.70 -9.04
CA ASP A 183 -0.96 -19.15 -8.69
C ASP A 183 -0.24 -20.09 -7.70
N TYR A 184 0.05 -21.33 -8.12
CA TYR A 184 0.51 -22.39 -7.21
C TYR A 184 1.86 -22.10 -6.53
N ALA A 185 2.80 -21.45 -7.22
CA ALA A 185 4.09 -21.10 -6.64
C ALA A 185 3.96 -20.12 -5.46
N ASP A 186 3.14 -19.07 -5.63
CA ASP A 186 2.85 -18.10 -4.57
C ASP A 186 2.03 -18.73 -3.44
N ALA A 187 1.06 -19.58 -3.78
CA ALA A 187 0.26 -20.31 -2.82
C ALA A 187 1.15 -21.20 -1.93
N LEU A 188 2.03 -22.00 -2.55
CA LEU A 188 2.94 -22.90 -1.87
C LEU A 188 3.87 -22.13 -0.92
N MET A 189 4.41 -20.99 -1.38
CA MET A 189 5.27 -20.13 -0.56
C MET A 189 4.54 -19.63 0.70
N LEU A 190 3.33 -19.09 0.54
CA LEU A 190 2.53 -18.56 1.64
C LEU A 190 2.11 -19.66 2.63
N LEU A 191 1.66 -20.82 2.11
CA LEU A 191 1.20 -21.93 2.94
C LEU A 191 2.35 -22.58 3.71
N LYS A 192 3.53 -22.73 3.11
CA LYS A 192 4.74 -23.19 3.82
C LYS A 192 5.15 -22.20 4.91
N ALA A 193 5.11 -20.90 4.61
CA ALA A 193 5.48 -19.86 5.57
C ALA A 193 4.54 -19.83 6.78
N VAL A 194 3.23 -20.05 6.59
CA VAL A 194 2.26 -19.99 7.69
C VAL A 194 2.20 -21.27 8.54
N LEU A 195 2.58 -22.42 7.98
CA LEU A 195 2.43 -23.73 8.61
C LEU A 195 2.91 -23.80 10.08
N PRO A 196 4.07 -23.24 10.47
CA PRO A 196 4.57 -23.29 11.85
C PRO A 196 3.69 -22.55 12.86
N PHE A 197 2.83 -21.65 12.40
CA PHE A 197 1.99 -20.78 13.22
C PHE A 197 0.56 -21.30 13.38
N LEU A 198 0.22 -22.39 12.71
CA LEU A 198 -1.11 -22.97 12.74
C LEU A 198 -1.27 -23.94 13.92
N ASN A 199 -2.51 -24.06 14.42
CA ASN A 199 -2.85 -25.14 15.34
C ASN A 199 -2.81 -26.50 14.63
N SER A 200 -2.71 -27.60 15.38
CA SER A 200 -2.56 -28.96 14.85
C SER A 200 -3.58 -29.32 13.77
N LYS A 201 -4.85 -28.99 13.97
CA LYS A 201 -5.92 -29.26 13.00
C LYS A 201 -5.76 -28.49 11.70
N ARG A 202 -5.43 -27.20 11.78
CA ARG A 202 -5.20 -26.37 10.58
C ARG A 202 -3.90 -26.75 9.88
N ALA A 203 -2.86 -27.07 10.63
CA ALA A 203 -1.59 -27.53 10.10
C ALA A 203 -1.78 -28.83 9.29
N GLU A 204 -2.53 -29.81 9.79
CA GLU A 204 -2.82 -31.04 9.05
C GLU A 204 -3.53 -30.78 7.71
N ILE A 205 -4.51 -29.87 7.69
CA ILE A 205 -5.21 -29.49 6.46
C ILE A 205 -4.25 -28.83 5.48
N VAL A 206 -3.45 -27.85 5.94
CA VAL A 206 -2.51 -27.12 5.10
C VAL A 206 -1.39 -28.00 4.58
N SER A 207 -0.87 -28.93 5.38
CA SER A 207 0.10 -29.93 4.93
C SER A 207 -0.42 -30.76 3.76
N LYS A 208 -1.68 -31.21 3.81
CA LYS A 208 -2.30 -31.96 2.70
C LYS A 208 -2.43 -31.12 1.43
N GLU A 209 -2.77 -29.84 1.55
CA GLU A 209 -2.83 -28.97 0.37
C GLU A 209 -1.44 -28.70 -0.22
N ILE A 210 -0.43 -28.50 0.63
CA ILE A 210 0.99 -28.39 0.20
C ILE A 210 1.41 -29.64 -0.58
N GLU A 211 1.16 -30.84 -0.03
CA GLU A 211 1.50 -32.11 -0.68
C GLU A 211 0.82 -32.26 -2.06
N LYS A 212 -0.46 -31.86 -2.18
CA LYS A 212 -1.15 -31.90 -3.48
C LYS A 212 -0.46 -30.98 -4.50
N MET A 213 -0.16 -29.74 -4.10
CA MET A 213 0.49 -28.77 -5.00
C MET A 213 1.89 -29.20 -5.42
N GLU A 214 2.69 -29.76 -4.50
CA GLU A 214 4.03 -30.27 -4.81
C GLU A 214 3.98 -31.45 -5.80
N ASN A 215 2.98 -32.32 -5.69
CA ASN A 215 2.81 -33.42 -6.62
C ASN A 215 2.34 -32.97 -8.02
N MET A 216 1.64 -31.83 -8.13
CA MET A 216 1.22 -31.26 -9.42
C MET A 216 2.39 -30.63 -10.20
N ASP A 217 3.39 -30.10 -9.51
CA ASP A 217 4.62 -29.57 -10.13
C ASP A 217 5.54 -30.67 -10.69
N HIS A 218 5.34 -31.93 -10.28
CA HIS A 218 6.12 -33.08 -10.76
C HIS A 218 5.51 -33.79 -11.98
N GLU A 219 4.30 -33.40 -12.41
CA GLU A 219 3.60 -34.01 -13.56
C GLU A 219 3.64 -33.13 -14.83
N ASN A 220 4.33 -31.98 -14.80
CA ASN A 220 4.59 -31.10 -15.95
C ASN A 220 6.09 -31.06 -16.30
#